data_AF-A0A2N7VFI8-F1
#
_entry.id   AF-A0A2N7VFI8-F1
#
_cell.length_a   1.000
_cell.length_b   1.000
_cell.length_c   1.000
_cell.angle_alpha   90.00
_cell.angle_beta   90.00
_cell.angle_gamma   90.00
#
_symmetry.space_group_name_H-M   'P 1'
#
loop_
_entity.id
_entity.type
_entity.pdbx_description
1 polymer ?
#
loop_
_entity_poly.entity_id
_entity_poly.type
_entity_poly.pdbx_seq_one_letter_code
_entity_poly.pdbx_strand_id
1 'polypeptide(L)'
;MSAVTYAELEFGVAVSANRARERRNLAALIEDIPVARFDAAAAMAYGPVREATRERKKDALDKLIAAHAIALDVILVTHNERDFASYPRIKLENWLNG
;
A
#
# COMPACT_ATOMS: atom_id res chain seq x y z
N MET A 1 -6.95 4.36 -1.70
CA MET A 1 -5.60 3.81 -1.50
C MET A 1 -5.21 3.79 -0.04
N SER A 2 -4.22 2.99 0.36
CA SER A 2 -3.68 3.02 1.72
C SER A 2 -2.99 4.36 2.02
N ALA A 3 -3.14 4.89 3.25
CA ALA A 3 -2.35 6.04 3.73
C ALA A 3 -0.83 5.82 3.64
N VAL A 4 -0.36 4.57 3.66
CA VAL A 4 1.06 4.22 3.50
C VAL A 4 1.53 4.50 2.08
N THR A 5 0.76 4.05 1.08
CA THR A 5 1.00 4.37 -0.34
C THR A 5 0.93 5.87 -0.59
N TYR A 6 -0.03 6.56 0.04
CA TYR A 6 -0.12 8.02 -0.03
C TYR A 6 1.15 8.70 0.53
N ALA A 7 1.73 8.20 1.62
CA ALA A 7 2.99 8.72 2.15
C ALA A 7 4.17 8.52 1.19
N GLU A 8 4.23 7.39 0.47
CA GLU A 8 5.23 7.16 -0.58
C GLU A 8 5.07 8.14 -1.75
N LEU A 9 3.83 8.42 -2.16
CA LEU A 9 3.53 9.41 -3.21
C LEU A 9 3.91 10.83 -2.77
N GLU A 10 3.63 11.20 -1.52
CA GLU A 10 4.06 12.47 -0.93
C GLU A 10 5.60 12.63 -0.94
N PHE A 11 6.34 11.56 -0.62
CA PHE A 11 7.79 11.56 -0.77
C PHE A 11 8.21 11.77 -2.24
N GLY A 12 7.54 11.10 -3.19
CA GLY A 12 7.74 11.30 -4.63
C GLY A 12 7.55 12.76 -5.05
N VAL A 13 6.50 13.43 -4.55
CA VAL A 13 6.28 14.87 -4.77
C VAL A 13 7.43 15.70 -4.20
N ALA A 14 7.92 15.39 -3.01
CA ALA A 14 8.98 16.15 -2.34
C ALA A 14 10.33 16.09 -3.09
N VAL A 15 10.66 14.93 -3.66
CA VAL A 15 11.93 14.72 -4.39
C VAL A 15 11.85 15.03 -5.89
N SER A 16 10.65 15.28 -6.42
CA SER A 16 10.44 15.58 -7.84
C SER A 16 11.10 16.88 -8.28
N ALA A 17 11.67 16.87 -9.48
CA ALA A 17 12.18 18.07 -10.16
C ALA A 17 11.08 19.10 -10.45
N ASN A 18 9.82 18.66 -10.62
CA ASN A 18 8.66 19.54 -10.83
C ASN A 18 7.58 19.28 -9.78
N ARG A 19 7.86 19.70 -8.54
CA ARG A 19 6.96 19.51 -7.39
C ARG A 19 5.55 20.06 -7.62
N ALA A 20 5.42 21.21 -8.28
CA ALA A 20 4.12 21.83 -8.52
C ALA A 20 3.23 20.98 -9.45
N ARG A 21 3.82 20.34 -10.48
CA ARG A 21 3.10 19.40 -11.33
C ARG A 21 2.72 18.14 -10.55
N GLU A 22 3.66 17.51 -9.85
CA GLU A 22 3.35 16.27 -9.12
C GLU A 22 2.36 16.47 -7.98
N ARG A 23 2.38 17.64 -7.32
CA ARG A 23 1.36 18.01 -6.33
C ARG A 23 -0.04 18.06 -6.94
N ARG A 24 -0.19 18.61 -8.15
CA ARG A 24 -1.49 18.64 -8.86
C ARG A 24 -1.92 17.24 -9.28
N ASN A 25 -1.00 16.42 -9.78
CA ASN A 25 -1.29 15.04 -10.16
C ASN A 25 -1.76 14.23 -8.94
N LEU A 26 -1.08 14.37 -7.80
CA LEU A 26 -1.47 13.69 -6.57
C LEU A 26 -2.82 14.18 -6.04
N ALA A 27 -3.09 15.49 -6.12
CA ALA A 27 -4.39 16.05 -5.73
C ALA A 27 -5.54 15.47 -6.57
N ALA A 28 -5.38 15.40 -7.90
CA ALA A 28 -6.38 14.78 -8.77
C ALA A 28 -6.55 13.28 -8.46
N LEU A 29 -5.45 12.56 -8.23
CA LEU A 29 -5.51 11.12 -7.95
C LEU A 29 -6.31 10.79 -6.69
N ILE A 30 -6.22 11.60 -5.64
CA ILE A 30 -6.94 11.35 -4.38
C ILE A 30 -8.43 11.72 -4.45
N GLU A 31 -8.87 12.45 -5.49
CA GLU A 31 -10.30 12.66 -5.77
C GLU A 31 -10.94 11.35 -6.26
N ASP A 32 -10.28 10.62 -7.15
CA ASP A 32 -10.77 9.34 -7.70
C ASP A 32 -10.46 8.14 -6.78
N ILE A 33 -9.31 8.18 -6.10
CA ILE A 33 -8.82 7.09 -5.25
C ILE A 33 -8.59 7.63 -3.82
N PRO A 34 -9.66 7.74 -3.00
CA PRO A 34 -9.56 8.33 -1.66
C PRO A 34 -8.55 7.62 -0.77
N VAL A 35 -7.87 8.39 0.09
CA VAL A 35 -6.91 7.84 1.05
C VAL A 35 -7.64 7.25 2.26
N ALA A 36 -7.49 5.96 2.48
CA ALA A 36 -8.01 5.26 3.65
C ALA A 36 -7.09 5.47 4.87
N ARG A 37 -7.67 5.65 6.06
CA ARG A 37 -6.93 5.85 7.31
C ARG A 37 -6.32 4.54 7.80
N PHE A 38 -5.02 4.53 8.07
CA PHE A 38 -4.38 3.42 8.76
C PHE A 38 -4.71 3.50 10.26
N ASP A 39 -5.61 2.64 10.73
CA ASP A 39 -6.15 2.67 12.09
C ASP A 39 -5.68 1.46 12.94
N ALA A 40 -6.30 1.28 14.11
CA ALA A 40 -5.97 0.19 15.01
C ALA A 40 -6.23 -1.20 14.40
N ALA A 41 -7.23 -1.35 13.54
CA ALA A 41 -7.50 -2.63 12.87
C ALA A 41 -6.37 -2.99 11.90
N ALA A 42 -5.89 -2.01 11.12
CA ALA A 42 -4.72 -2.17 10.26
C ALA A 42 -3.45 -2.50 11.07
N ALA A 43 -3.26 -1.85 12.22
CA ALA A 43 -2.14 -2.14 13.12
C ALA A 43 -2.20 -3.56 13.69
N MET A 44 -3.37 -4.06 14.08
CA MET A 44 -3.53 -5.44 14.56
C MET A 44 -3.27 -6.47 13.46
N ALA A 45 -3.70 -6.20 12.23
CA ALA A 45 -3.46 -7.07 11.08
C ALA A 45 -1.96 -7.17 10.71
N TYR A 46 -1.15 -6.19 11.09
CA TYR A 46 0.30 -6.18 10.81
C TYR A 46 1.06 -7.30 11.51
N GLY A 47 0.65 -7.70 12.72
CA GLY A 47 1.35 -8.74 13.49
C GLY A 47 1.51 -10.05 12.71
N PRO A 48 0.41 -10.70 12.29
CA PRO A 48 0.46 -11.92 11.48
C PRO A 48 1.20 -11.75 10.14
N VAL A 49 1.04 -10.60 9.48
CA VAL A 49 1.75 -10.28 8.23
C VAL A 49 3.26 -10.23 8.46
N ARG A 50 3.70 -9.56 9.53
CA ARG A 50 5.10 -9.43 9.89
C ARG A 50 5.72 -10.76 10.34
N GLU A 51 4.95 -11.59 11.03
CA GLU A 51 5.33 -12.94 11.45
C GLU A 51 5.59 -13.85 10.25
N ALA A 52 4.68 -13.87 9.27
CA ALA A 52 4.79 -14.70 8.07
C ALA A 52 6.08 -14.45 7.25
N THR A 53 6.63 -13.23 7.30
CA THR A 53 7.89 -12.88 6.64
C THR A 53 8.90 -12.27 7.62
N ARG A 54 9.02 -12.84 8.83
CA ARG A 54 9.87 -12.32 9.91
C ARG A 54 11.30 -11.98 9.49
N GLU A 55 11.90 -12.85 8.67
CA GLU A 55 13.29 -12.71 8.22
C GLU A 55 13.47 -11.70 7.06
N ARG A 56 12.39 -11.34 6.35
CA ARG A 56 12.42 -10.30 5.31
C ARG A 56 12.44 -8.92 5.95
N LYS A 57 13.37 -8.05 5.53
CA LYS A 57 13.55 -6.69 6.10
C LYS A 57 13.36 -5.54 5.10
N LYS A 58 13.33 -5.83 3.80
CA LYS A 58 13.31 -4.81 2.72
C LYS A 58 11.90 -4.32 2.34
N ASP A 59 10.87 -4.95 2.90
CA ASP A 59 9.44 -4.88 2.53
C ASP A 59 8.59 -4.27 3.66
N ALA A 60 9.16 -3.36 4.45
CA ALA A 60 8.50 -2.83 5.65
C ALA A 60 7.19 -2.09 5.33
N LEU A 61 7.18 -1.29 4.25
CA LEU A 61 5.98 -0.56 3.80
C LEU A 61 4.95 -1.51 3.16
N ASP A 62 5.40 -2.48 2.36
CA ASP A 62 4.52 -3.49 1.76
C ASP A 62 3.75 -4.28 2.82
N LYS A 63 4.40 -4.62 3.94
CA LYS A 63 3.72 -5.28 5.07
C LYS A 63 2.62 -4.41 5.66
N LEU A 64 2.84 -3.09 5.77
CA LEU A 64 1.82 -2.17 6.25
C LEU A 64 0.68 -2.03 5.23
N ILE A 65 0.98 -1.97 3.94
CA ILE A 65 -0.02 -1.95 2.86
C ILE A 65 -0.86 -3.23 2.88
N ALA A 66 -0.23 -4.40 2.97
CA ALA A 66 -0.91 -5.68 3.05
C ALA A 66 -1.80 -5.79 4.30
N ALA A 67 -1.28 -5.40 5.46
CA ALA A 67 -2.04 -5.37 6.70
C ALA A 67 -3.28 -4.46 6.60
N HIS A 68 -3.12 -3.31 5.96
CA HIS A 68 -4.23 -2.38 5.74
C HIS A 68 -5.30 -2.95 4.81
N ALA A 69 -4.90 -3.59 3.71
CA ALA A 69 -5.83 -4.27 2.80
C ALA A 69 -6.58 -5.41 3.50
N ILE A 70 -5.89 -6.20 4.32
CA ILE A 70 -6.49 -7.28 5.13
C ILE A 70 -7.50 -6.72 6.14
N ALA A 71 -7.16 -5.62 6.84
CA ALA A 71 -8.05 -5.02 7.82
C ALA A 71 -9.33 -4.42 7.21
N LEU A 72 -9.26 -3.95 5.97
CA LEU A 72 -10.41 -3.44 5.21
C LEU A 72 -11.17 -4.55 4.46
N ASP A 73 -10.68 -5.79 4.46
CA ASP A 73 -11.20 -6.94 3.71
C ASP A 73 -11.28 -6.73 2.17
N VAL A 74 -10.39 -5.91 1.62
CA VAL A 74 -10.37 -5.54 0.19
C VAL A 74 -9.32 -6.32 -0.62
N ILE A 75 -9.44 -6.25 -1.94
CA ILE A 75 -8.43 -6.74 -2.89
C ILE A 75 -7.28 -5.72 -2.96
N LEU A 76 -6.05 -6.19 -2.78
CA LEU A 76 -4.85 -5.42 -3.08
C LEU A 76 -4.47 -5.61 -4.55
N VAL A 77 -4.63 -4.54 -5.32
CA VAL A 77 -4.20 -4.50 -6.72
C VAL A 77 -2.70 -4.21 -6.77
N THR A 78 -1.91 -5.10 -7.39
CA THR A 78 -0.46 -4.94 -7.51
C THR A 78 0.09 -5.59 -8.77
N HIS A 79 1.12 -4.98 -9.37
CA HIS A 79 1.86 -5.60 -10.48
C HIS A 79 2.88 -6.64 -9.99
N ASN A 80 3.16 -6.69 -8.68
CA ASN A 80 4.21 -7.50 -8.08
C ASN A 80 3.64 -8.51 -7.07
N GLU A 81 2.69 -9.34 -7.54
CA GLU A 81 1.96 -10.30 -6.71
C GLU A 81 2.88 -11.23 -5.90
N ARG A 82 4.05 -11.57 -6.44
CA ARG A 82 5.02 -12.46 -5.78
C ARG A 82 5.51 -11.93 -4.43
N ASP A 83 5.61 -10.62 -4.29
CA ASP A 83 6.08 -9.98 -3.06
C ASP A 83 5.00 -9.96 -1.97
N PHE A 84 3.73 -10.05 -2.36
CA PHE A 84 2.58 -10.08 -1.45
C PHE A 84 2.02 -11.48 -1.20
N ALA A 85 2.26 -12.45 -2.08
CA ALA A 85 1.69 -13.78 -2.04
C ALA A 85 2.01 -14.57 -0.75
N SER A 86 3.08 -14.22 -0.04
CA SER A 86 3.43 -14.84 1.24
C SER A 86 2.63 -14.32 2.44
N TYR A 87 1.81 -13.27 2.28
CA TYR A 87 1.05 -12.70 3.38
C TYR A 87 -0.27 -13.44 3.61
N PRO A 88 -0.58 -13.85 4.85
CA PRO A 88 -1.78 -14.61 5.14
C PRO A 88 -3.04 -13.77 4.91
N ARG A 89 -4.07 -14.37 4.30
CA ARG A 89 -5.40 -13.77 4.06
C ARG A 89 -5.44 -12.58 3.10
N ILE A 90 -4.33 -12.25 2.44
CA ILE A 90 -4.32 -11.20 1.42
C ILE A 90 -5.11 -11.67 0.18
N LYS A 91 -5.95 -10.79 -0.37
CA LYS A 91 -6.60 -10.98 -1.67
C LYS A 91 -5.82 -10.15 -2.69
N LEU A 92 -5.39 -10.74 -3.79
CA LEU A 92 -4.54 -10.09 -4.80
C LEU A 92 -5.22 -10.10 -6.16
N GLU A 93 -4.96 -9.04 -6.92
CA GLU A 93 -5.30 -8.95 -8.32
C GLU A 93 -4.21 -8.17 -9.07
N ASN A 94 -3.92 -8.58 -10.30
CA ASN A 94 -3.00 -7.90 -11.18
C ASN A 94 -3.72 -7.51 -12.47
N TRP A 95 -4.00 -6.21 -12.60
CA TRP A 95 -4.71 -5.65 -13.75
C TRP A 95 -3.91 -5.64 -15.05
N LEU A 96 -2.62 -6.00 -15.04
CA LEU A 96 -1.81 -6.13 -16.25
C LEU A 96 -1.90 -7.53 -16.89
N ASN A 97 -2.52 -8.49 -16.21
CA ASN A 97 -2.69 -9.86 -16.70
C ASN A 97 -4.03 -10.06 -17.46
N GLY A 98 -4.76 -8.98 -17.77
CA GLY A 98 -6.04 -8.97 -18.48
C GLY A 98 -5.94 -8.58 -19.95
#